data_AF-A0A925NY95-F1
#
_entry.id   AF-A0A925NY95-F1
#
_cell.length_a   1.000
_cell.length_b   1.000
_cell.length_c   1.000
_cell.angle_alpha   90.00
_cell.angle_beta   90.00
_cell.angle_gamma   90.00
#
_symmetry.space_group_name_H-M   'P 1'
#
loop_
_entity.id
_entity.type
_entity.pdbx_description
1 polymer ?
#
loop_
_entity_poly.entity_id
_entity_poly.type
_entity_poly.pdbx_seq_one_letter_code
_entity_poly.pdbx_strand_id
1 'polypeptide(L)'
;MSGKVIVFFVFSVLLVIFTIQNQLEINIRFLEWELKEVPLVMVLIAGLIFGFLLAMMLQLPTILRLKKELKKVITELENDNVVADADEDMNSEGISMGSDYKGGFFND
;
A
#
# COMPACT_ATOMS: atom_id res chain seq x y z
N MET A 1 -12.53 -5.61 25.04
CA MET A 1 -11.25 -4.93 24.81
C MET A 1 -10.42 -5.77 23.86
N SER A 2 -9.89 -5.16 22.80
CA SER A 2 -9.11 -5.90 21.77
C SER A 2 -7.85 -6.47 22.41
N GLY A 3 -7.62 -7.79 22.35
CA GLY A 3 -6.49 -8.45 23.02
C GLY A 3 -5.12 -7.88 22.68
N LYS A 4 -5.02 -7.17 21.55
CA LYS A 4 -3.84 -6.37 21.14
C LYS A 4 -3.44 -5.33 22.20
N VAL A 5 -4.41 -4.68 22.82
CA VAL A 5 -4.16 -3.64 23.84
C VAL A 5 -3.59 -4.26 25.11
N ILE A 6 -4.10 -5.42 25.53
CA ILE A 6 -3.57 -6.17 26.68
C ILE A 6 -2.12 -6.58 26.41
N VAL A 7 -1.85 -7.17 25.24
CA VAL A 7 -0.49 -7.61 24.87
C VAL A 7 0.47 -6.42 24.84
N PHE A 8 0.06 -5.30 24.24
CA PHE A 8 0.87 -4.09 24.21
C PHE A 8 1.17 -3.57 25.61
N PHE A 9 0.16 -3.53 26.49
CA PHE A 9 0.32 -3.05 27.87
C PHE A 9 1.27 -3.95 28.67
N VAL A 10 1.13 -5.27 28.56
CA VAL A 10 2.04 -6.24 29.18
C VAL A 10 3.47 -6.03 28.66
N PHE A 11 3.63 -5.86 27.36
CA PHE A 11 4.94 -5.63 26.75
C PHE A 11 5.58 -4.32 27.23
N SER A 12 4.81 -3.23 27.32
CA SER A 12 5.28 -1.94 27.85
C SER A 12 5.72 -2.03 29.31
N VAL A 13 4.93 -2.71 30.16
CA VAL A 13 5.29 -2.93 31.58
C VAL A 13 6.58 -3.72 31.70
N LEU A 14 6.73 -4.80 30.92
CA LEU A 14 7.97 -5.57 30.87
C LEU A 14 9.16 -4.71 30.42
N LEU A 15 8.97 -3.83 29.45
CA LEU A 15 9.99 -2.90 28.97
C LEU A 15 10.45 -1.93 30.08
N VAL A 16 9.50 -1.37 30.83
CA VAL A 16 9.80 -0.47 31.96
C VAL A 16 10.54 -1.22 33.07
N ILE A 17 10.08 -2.44 33.41
CA ILE A 17 10.77 -3.28 34.38
C ILE A 17 12.19 -3.60 33.91
N PHE A 18 12.36 -3.94 32.63
CA PHE A 18 13.65 -4.17 32.01
C PHE A 18 14.54 -2.93 32.08
N THR A 19 14.03 -1.72 31.83
CA THR A 19 14.82 -0.48 31.99
C THR A 19 15.26 -0.21 33.42
N ILE A 20 14.43 -0.50 34.41
CA ILE A 20 14.69 -0.16 35.81
C ILE A 20 15.59 -1.22 36.46
N GLN A 21 15.33 -2.50 36.19
CA GLN A 21 16.09 -3.61 36.78
C GLN A 21 17.40 -3.87 36.03
N ASN A 22 17.47 -3.52 34.76
CA ASN A 22 18.63 -3.78 33.92
C ASN A 22 19.40 -2.48 33.64
N GLN A 23 20.14 -2.03 34.65
CA GLN A 23 21.18 -0.99 34.52
C GLN A 23 22.45 -1.56 33.87
N LEU A 24 22.32 -2.48 32.91
CA LEU A 24 23.43 -2.84 32.04
C LEU A 24 23.73 -1.64 31.15
N GLU A 25 24.59 -0.80 31.69
CA GLU A 25 25.25 0.29 31.00
C GLU A 25 26.28 -0.30 30.06
N ILE A 26 26.06 -0.08 28.76
CA ILE A 26 26.96 -0.54 27.72
C ILE A 26 27.76 0.63 27.17
N ASN A 27 29.06 0.40 26.98
CA ASN A 27 29.92 1.33 26.27
C ASN A 27 29.89 0.98 24.79
N ILE A 28 29.32 1.87 23.99
CA ILE A 28 29.19 1.69 22.55
C ILE A 28 30.33 2.47 21.89
N ARG A 29 31.21 1.76 21.19
CA ARG A 29 32.18 2.37 20.29
C ARG A 29 31.73 2.15 18.86
N PHE A 30 31.38 3.22 18.18
CA PHE A 30 30.97 3.20 16.78
C PHE A 30 31.92 4.08 15.96
N LEU A 31 32.79 3.44 15.17
CA LEU A 31 33.88 4.12 14.46
C LEU A 31 34.73 4.95 15.43
N GLU A 32 34.61 6.28 15.40
CA GLU A 32 35.31 7.22 16.30
C GLU A 32 34.45 7.72 17.47
N TRP A 33 33.15 7.37 17.50
CA TRP A 33 32.24 7.83 18.54
C TRP A 33 32.21 6.84 19.69
N GLU A 34 32.41 7.35 20.90
CA GLU A 34 32.30 6.59 22.14
C GLU A 34 31.13 7.13 22.96
N LEU A 35 30.06 6.34 23.05
CA LEU A 35 28.93 6.61 23.93
C LEU A 35 29.08 5.72 25.15
N LYS A 36 29.31 6.35 26.30
CA LYS A 36 29.48 5.66 27.58
C LYS A 36 28.18 5.66 28.36
N GLU A 37 28.03 4.64 29.21
CA GLU A 37 26.94 4.57 30.19
C GLU A 37 25.55 4.62 29.54
N VAL A 38 25.42 4.11 28.31
CA VAL A 38 24.13 4.09 27.62
C VAL A 38 23.32 2.89 28.09
N PRO A 39 22.07 3.08 28.53
CA PRO A 39 21.19 1.96 28.85
C PRO A 39 20.95 1.09 27.62
N LEU A 40 21.17 -0.23 27.74
CA LEU A 40 20.96 -1.20 26.66
C LEU A 40 19.59 -1.05 25.98
N VAL A 41 18.56 -0.73 26.76
CA VAL A 41 17.19 -0.58 26.25
C VAL A 41 17.09 0.54 25.21
N MET A 42 17.79 1.65 25.44
CA MET A 42 17.77 2.81 24.54
C MET A 42 18.33 2.42 23.16
N VAL A 43 19.38 1.60 23.15
CA VAL A 43 20.02 1.08 21.94
C VAL A 43 19.08 0.11 21.22
N LEU A 44 18.40 -0.78 21.95
CA LEU A 44 17.43 -1.71 21.35
C LEU A 44 16.27 -0.97 20.70
N ILE A 45 15.70 0.04 21.37
CA ILE A 45 14.61 0.85 20.81
C ILE A 45 15.09 1.62 19.58
N ALA A 46 16.24 2.27 19.67
CA ALA A 46 16.83 3.01 18.56
C ALA A 46 17.10 2.09 17.36
N GLY A 47 17.68 0.91 17.60
CA GLY A 47 17.94 -0.09 16.57
C GLY A 47 16.67 -0.65 15.94
N LEU A 48 15.61 -0.85 16.72
CA LEU A 48 14.31 -1.32 16.22
C LEU A 48 13.65 -0.25 15.34
N ILE A 49 13.67 1.02 15.77
CA ILE A 49 13.17 2.15 14.98
C ILE A 49 13.97 2.29 13.68
N PHE A 50 15.31 2.23 13.74
CA PHE A 50 16.17 2.30 12.56
C PHE A 50 15.94 1.14 11.61
N GLY A 51 15.85 -0.09 12.14
CA GLY A 51 15.55 -1.28 11.34
C GLY A 51 14.18 -1.19 10.66
N PHE A 52 13.17 -0.69 11.37
CA PHE A 52 11.84 -0.46 10.80
C PHE A 52 11.86 0.60 9.70
N LEU A 53 12.56 1.73 9.91
CA LEU A 53 12.74 2.77 8.90
C LEU A 53 13.45 2.23 7.66
N LEU A 54 14.52 1.46 7.84
CA LEU A 54 15.25 0.83 6.74
C LEU A 54 14.35 -0.16 5.98
N ALA A 55 13.60 -1.00 6.70
CA ALA A 55 12.64 -1.91 6.07
C ALA A 55 11.60 -1.14 5.25
N MET A 56 11.04 -0.05 5.77
CA MET A 56 10.13 0.81 5.01
C MET A 56 10.80 1.42 3.78
N MET A 57 12.03 1.92 3.90
CA MET A 57 12.76 2.47 2.75
C MET A 57 13.01 1.41 1.67
N LEU A 58 13.34 0.18 2.06
CA LEU A 58 13.50 -0.94 1.13
C LEU A 58 12.17 -1.41 0.53
N GLN A 59 11.04 -1.22 1.23
CA GLN A 59 9.70 -1.55 0.73
C GLN A 59 9.20 -0.58 -0.35
N LEU A 60 9.64 0.69 -0.33
CA LEU A 60 9.23 1.72 -1.29
C LEU A 60 9.41 1.33 -2.77
N PRO A 61 10.59 0.86 -3.24
CA PRO A 61 10.76 0.46 -4.65
C PRO A 61 9.82 -0.68 -5.06
N THR A 62 9.55 -1.62 -4.16
CA THR A 62 8.61 -2.73 -4.39
C THR A 62 7.20 -2.21 -4.60
N ILE A 63 6.75 -1.27 -3.76
CA ILE A 63 5.42 -0.65 -3.89
C ILE A 63 5.30 0.12 -5.22
N LEU A 64 6.36 0.82 -5.64
CA LEU A 64 6.37 1.54 -6.91
C LEU A 64 6.28 0.62 -8.12
N ARG A 65 6.97 -0.53 -8.09
CA ARG A 65 6.87 -1.55 -9.15
C ARG A 65 5.46 -2.14 -9.23
N LEU A 66 4.90 -2.53 -8.09
CA LEU A 66 3.52 -3.04 -8.01
C LEU A 66 2.50 -2.03 -8.54
N LYS A 67 2.65 -0.73 -8.21
CA LYS A 67 1.76 0.32 -8.75
C LYS A 67 1.86 0.46 -10.27
N LYS A 68 3.06 0.31 -10.84
CA LYS A 68 3.26 0.35 -12.30
C LYS A 68 2.61 -0.85 -12.98
N GLU A 69 2.78 -2.05 -12.43
CA GLU A 69 2.16 -3.27 -12.94
C GLU A 69 0.64 -3.20 -12.86
N LEU A 70 0.08 -2.75 -11.74
CA LEU A 70 -1.35 -2.50 -11.59
C LEU A 70 -1.87 -1.53 -12.65
N LYS A 71 -1.17 -0.40 -12.87
CA LYS A 71 -1.58 0.56 -13.90
C LYS A 71 -1.54 -0.06 -15.30
N LYS A 72 -0.54 -0.89 -15.60
CA LYS A 72 -0.42 -1.57 -16.89
C LYS A 72 -1.57 -2.55 -17.12
N VAL A 73 -1.89 -3.36 -16.11
CA VAL A 73 -3.00 -4.33 -16.17
C VAL A 73 -4.35 -3.61 -16.30
N ILE A 74 -4.56 -2.51 -15.58
CA ILE A 74 -5.79 -1.70 -15.72
C ILE A 74 -5.92 -1.15 -17.15
N THR A 75 -4.84 -0.61 -17.73
CA THR A 75 -4.87 -0.10 -19.12
C THR A 75 -5.06 -1.21 -20.16
N GLU A 76 -4.50 -2.41 -19.94
CA GLU A 76 -4.75 -3.58 -20.81
C GLU A 76 -6.21 -4.04 -20.73
N LEU A 77 -6.80 -4.10 -19.52
CA LEU A 77 -8.22 -4.42 -19.34
C LEU A 77 -9.14 -3.34 -19.92
N GLU A 78 -8.75 -2.07 -19.84
CA GLU A 78 -9.52 -0.97 -20.43
C GLU A 78 -9.48 -1.06 -21.96
N ASN A 79 -8.31 -1.32 -22.56
CA ASN A 79 -8.18 -1.51 -24.02
C ASN A 79 -8.87 -2.79 -24.54
N ASP A 80 -8.86 -3.90 -23.81
CA ASP A 80 -9.60 -5.12 -24.20
C ASP A 80 -11.12 -4.92 -24.11
N ASN A 81 -11.61 -3.96 -23.33
CA ASN A 81 -13.02 -3.56 -23.29
C ASN A 81 -13.40 -2.50 -24.35
N VAL A 82 -12.46 -2.02 -25.19
CA VAL A 82 -12.76 -1.09 -26.31
C VAL A 82 -13.20 -1.83 -27.58
N VAL A 83 -13.37 -3.16 -27.54
CA VAL A 83 -14.21 -3.87 -28.52
C VAL A 83 -15.54 -4.27 -27.87
N ALA A 84 -16.25 -3.26 -27.38
CA ALA A 84 -17.69 -3.27 -27.39
C ALA A 84 -18.12 -2.10 -28.27
N ASP A 85 -18.15 -2.34 -29.58
CA ASP A 85 -19.01 -1.58 -30.48
C ASP A 85 -20.43 -1.68 -29.92
N ALA A 86 -20.88 -0.63 -29.28
CA ALA A 86 -22.28 -0.26 -29.16
C ALA A 86 -22.32 1.24 -28.81
N ASP A 87 -21.89 2.05 -29.77
CA ASP A 87 -22.56 3.33 -30.01
C ASP A 87 -24.04 3.00 -30.27
N GLU A 88 -24.86 2.92 -29.24
CA GLU A 88 -26.26 3.30 -29.34
C GLU A 88 -26.62 4.01 -28.04
N ASP A 89 -26.65 5.34 -28.11
CA ASP A 89 -27.60 6.12 -27.32
C ASP A 89 -28.98 5.48 -27.50
N MET A 90 -29.35 4.57 -26.59
CA MET A 90 -30.71 4.08 -26.46
C MET A 90 -31.57 5.21 -25.89
N ASN A 91 -31.85 6.22 -26.70
CA ASN A 91 -33.02 7.05 -26.49
C ASN A 91 -34.26 6.19 -26.74
N SER A 92 -35.29 6.39 -25.92
CA SER A 92 -36.56 5.65 -25.92
C SER A 92 -37.43 5.88 -27.16
N GLU A 93 -36.87 6.42 -28.23
CA GLU A 93 -37.56 6.74 -29.47
C GLU A 93 -36.92 5.88 -30.55
N GLY A 94 -37.70 4.94 -31.08
CA GLY A 94 -37.22 3.79 -31.84
C GLY A 94 -36.29 4.09 -33.02
N ILE A 95 -35.69 3.02 -33.54
CA ILE A 95 -34.69 3.04 -34.62
C ILE A 95 -35.11 3.99 -35.75
N SER A 96 -34.37 5.09 -35.90
CA SER A 96 -34.53 5.97 -37.05
C SER A 96 -33.89 5.32 -38.27
N MET A 97 -34.74 4.90 -39.23
CA MET A 97 -34.24 4.52 -40.55
C MET A 97 -33.67 5.77 -41.22
N GLY A 98 -32.38 5.70 -41.60
CA GLY A 98 -31.70 6.78 -42.30
C GLY A 98 -32.47 7.25 -43.54
N SER A 99 -32.28 8.52 -43.89
CA SER A 99 -32.95 9.21 -45.01
C SER A 99 -32.74 8.58 -46.40
N ASP A 100 -31.96 7.50 -46.48
CA ASP A 100 -31.57 6.79 -47.70
C ASP A 100 -32.41 5.53 -47.94
N TYR A 101 -33.46 5.28 -47.15
CA TYR A 101 -34.35 4.13 -47.35
C TYR A 101 -35.35 4.36 -48.50
N LYS A 102 -34.97 3.97 -49.72
CA LYS A 102 -35.89 3.79 -50.86
C LYS A 102 -36.26 2.31 -51.02
N GLY A 103 -37.26 1.85 -50.29
CA GLY A 103 -37.74 0.47 -50.43
C GLY A 103 -39.09 0.25 -49.76
N GLY A 104 -40.16 0.54 -50.48
CA GLY A 104 -41.53 0.17 -50.09
C GLY A 104 -41.82 -1.27 -50.51
N PHE A 105 -42.20 -2.12 -49.56
CA PHE A 105 -42.61 -3.52 -49.79
C PHE A 105 -44.01 -3.65 -50.43
N PHE A 106 -44.69 -2.52 -50.68
CA PHE A 106 -46.01 -2.42 -51.32
C PHE A 106 -46.00 -1.42 -52.47
N ASN A 107 -45.00 -1.52 -53.35
CA ASN A 107 -45.00 -0.75 -54.58
C ASN A 107 -45.51 -1.63 -55.73
N ASP A 108 -46.82 -1.88 -55.71
CA ASP A 108 -47.66 -2.33 -56.83
C ASP A 108 -48.81 -1.30 -56.99
#